data_AF-A0AAD6S6X3-F1
#
_entry.id   AF-A0AAD6S6X3-F1
#
_cell.length_a   1.000
_cell.length_b   1.000
_cell.length_c   1.000
_cell.angle_alpha   90.00
_cell.angle_beta   90.00
_cell.angle_gamma   90.00
#
_symmetry.space_group_name_H-M   'P 1'
#
loop_
_entity.id
_entity.type
_entity.pdbx_description
1 polymer ?
#
loop_
_entity_poly.entity_id
_entity_poly.type
_entity_poly.pdbx_seq_one_letter_code
_entity_poly.pdbx_strand_id
1 'polypeptide(L)'
;MANDYLMFYIKVYAVLALDLLTAPETALDTCLVVNVTTSESDPLAAMRAMMNQETRGPGASVMLQIASIQKKPLLSQTTPAMRASLGKAKTAMAGAGEDLASWPIVMLVFTGDGTNCLGFPIPIDPEALKQGREKSPFKIKSAIMGVVEVPVTEKNIIEQFNNNIYMDKENRYLLHTKSKD
;
A
#
# COMPACT_ATOMS: atom_id res chain seq x y z
N MET A 1 4.51 -2.46 -15.31
CA MET A 1 4.26 -1.05 -14.92
C MET A 1 3.84 -1.06 -13.46
N ALA A 2 4.32 -0.13 -12.63
CA ALA A 2 3.77 0.01 -11.29
C ALA A 2 2.27 0.37 -11.42
N ASN A 3 1.41 -0.27 -10.63
CA ASN A 3 -0.02 0.01 -10.69
C ASN A 3 -0.30 1.39 -10.07
N ASP A 4 -0.40 2.42 -10.90
CA ASP A 4 -0.59 3.82 -10.48
C ASP A 4 -1.82 4.00 -9.58
N TYR A 5 -2.85 3.16 -9.75
CA TYR A 5 -4.02 3.16 -8.89
C TYR A 5 -3.70 2.70 -7.47
N LEU A 6 -2.86 1.67 -7.31
CA LEU A 6 -2.39 1.26 -5.98
C LEU A 6 -1.67 2.43 -5.33
N MET A 7 -0.72 3.06 -6.02
CA MET A 7 0.01 4.18 -5.44
C MET A 7 -0.90 5.34 -5.05
N PHE A 8 -1.90 5.66 -5.88
CA PHE A 8 -2.90 6.69 -5.57
C PHE A 8 -3.66 6.41 -4.27
N TYR A 9 -4.15 5.18 -4.06
CA TYR A 9 -4.86 4.84 -2.83
C TYR A 9 -3.97 4.93 -1.58
N ILE A 10 -2.66 4.63 -1.70
CA ILE A 10 -1.69 4.80 -0.60
C ILE A 10 -1.53 6.29 -0.28
N LYS A 11 -1.53 7.16 -1.29
CA LYS A 11 -1.44 8.61 -1.07
C LYS A 11 -2.70 9.14 -0.40
N VAL A 12 -3.89 8.71 -0.84
CA VAL A 12 -5.15 9.06 -0.17
C VAL A 12 -5.15 8.56 1.28
N TYR A 13 -4.67 7.35 1.53
CA TYR A 13 -4.47 6.84 2.88
C TYR A 13 -3.54 7.73 3.70
N ALA A 14 -2.40 8.12 3.14
CA ALA A 14 -1.43 8.97 3.81
C ALA A 14 -2.02 10.32 4.21
N VAL A 15 -2.80 10.93 3.31
CA VAL A 15 -3.50 12.20 3.60
C VAL A 15 -4.40 12.07 4.82
N LEU A 16 -5.18 11.00 4.90
CA LEU A 16 -6.12 10.77 6.01
C LEU A 16 -5.43 10.34 7.29
N ALA A 17 -4.47 9.41 7.18
CA ALA A 17 -3.82 8.80 8.31
C ALA A 17 -2.92 9.81 9.04
N LEU A 18 -2.20 10.64 8.28
CA LEU A 18 -1.24 11.63 8.80
C LEU A 18 -1.86 13.03 8.94
N ASP A 19 -3.16 13.17 8.67
CA ASP A 19 -3.89 14.45 8.70
C ASP A 19 -3.18 15.58 7.93
N LEU A 20 -2.69 15.27 6.72
CA LEU A 20 -1.85 16.18 5.93
C LEU A 20 -2.58 17.46 5.48
N LEU A 21 -3.91 17.51 5.63
CA LEU A 21 -4.71 18.68 5.30
C LEU A 21 -4.64 19.77 6.38
N THR A 22 -4.44 19.38 7.64
CA THR A 22 -4.38 20.30 8.79
C THR A 22 -2.95 20.46 9.32
N ALA A 23 -2.16 19.39 9.29
CA ALA A 23 -0.82 19.30 9.85
C ALA A 23 0.17 18.64 8.86
N PRO A 24 0.51 19.30 7.73
CA PRO A 24 1.39 18.75 6.70
C PRO A 24 2.80 18.42 7.21
N GLU A 25 3.26 19.07 8.28
CA GLU A 25 4.52 18.80 8.97
C GLU A 25 4.60 17.38 9.53
N THR A 26 3.46 16.71 9.76
CA THR A 26 3.42 15.30 10.21
C THR A 26 4.15 14.37 9.23
N ALA A 27 4.22 14.73 7.94
CA ALA A 27 5.00 14.00 6.93
C ALA A 27 6.52 14.04 7.18
N LEU A 28 7.02 14.95 8.02
CA LEU A 28 8.43 15.07 8.39
C LEU A 28 8.82 14.10 9.51
N ASP A 29 7.88 13.82 10.43
CA ASP A 29 8.16 13.08 11.67
C ASP A 29 7.59 11.66 11.66
N THR A 30 6.65 11.38 10.77
CA THR A 30 5.94 10.10 10.69
C THR A 30 6.13 9.43 9.34
N CYS A 31 6.24 8.11 9.35
CA CYS A 31 6.22 7.27 8.15
C CYS A 31 5.04 6.29 8.20
N LEU A 32 4.68 5.80 7.02
CA LEU A 32 3.74 4.69 6.87
C LEU A 32 4.51 3.39 6.70
N VAL A 33 4.24 2.43 7.58
CA VAL A 33 4.79 1.08 7.50
C VAL A 33 3.73 0.14 6.97
N VAL A 34 3.92 -0.35 5.74
CA VAL A 34 3.07 -1.33 5.07
C VAL A 34 3.62 -2.72 5.38
N ASN A 35 2.86 -3.49 6.16
CA ASN A 35 3.16 -4.89 6.39
C ASN A 35 2.60 -5.73 5.23
N VAL A 36 3.47 -6.47 4.57
CA VAL A 36 3.15 -7.32 3.42
C VAL A 36 3.28 -8.79 3.82
N THR A 37 2.21 -9.55 3.62
CA THR A 37 2.17 -10.99 3.82
C THR A 37 1.90 -11.70 2.50
N THR A 38 1.90 -13.03 2.53
CA THR A 38 1.43 -13.85 1.42
C THR A 38 0.07 -14.46 1.73
N SER A 39 -0.78 -14.55 0.71
CA SER A 39 -2.05 -15.29 0.75
C SER A 39 -2.15 -16.22 -0.46
N GLU A 40 -3.15 -17.08 -0.47
CA GLU A 40 -3.36 -18.01 -1.59
C GLU A 40 -3.89 -17.28 -2.83
N SER A 41 -3.32 -17.61 -3.98
CA SER A 41 -3.76 -17.04 -5.26
C SER A 41 -5.11 -17.58 -5.76
N ASP A 42 -5.53 -18.76 -5.28
CA ASP A 42 -6.84 -19.36 -5.53
C ASP A 42 -7.50 -19.77 -4.20
N PRO A 43 -8.27 -18.86 -3.57
CA PRO A 43 -8.95 -19.15 -2.31
C PRO A 43 -10.01 -20.25 -2.44
N LEU A 44 -10.60 -20.46 -3.62
CA LEU A 44 -11.61 -21.51 -3.83
C LEU A 44 -10.98 -22.90 -3.93
N ALA A 45 -9.87 -23.03 -4.67
CA ALA A 45 -9.10 -24.27 -4.69
C ALA A 45 -8.58 -24.61 -3.30
N ALA A 46 -8.11 -23.61 -2.56
CA ALA A 46 -7.66 -23.80 -1.19
C ALA A 46 -8.76 -24.21 -0.22
N MET A 47 -9.95 -23.61 -0.29
CA MET A 47 -11.11 -24.04 0.51
C MET A 47 -11.50 -25.49 0.18
N ARG A 48 -11.49 -25.88 -1.11
CA ARG A 48 -11.75 -27.27 -1.51
C ARG A 48 -10.71 -28.24 -0.97
N ALA A 49 -9.42 -27.91 -1.04
CA ALA A 49 -8.35 -28.73 -0.49
C ALA A 49 -8.49 -28.90 1.04
N MET A 50 -8.86 -27.83 1.77
CA MET A 50 -9.15 -27.91 3.20
C MET A 50 -10.36 -28.80 3.51
N MET A 51 -11.43 -28.69 2.74
CA MET A 51 -12.63 -29.55 2.90
C MET A 51 -12.33 -31.02 2.62
N ASN A 52 -11.41 -31.30 1.70
CA ASN A 52 -11.01 -32.65 1.32
C ASN A 52 -9.88 -33.24 2.18
N GLN A 53 -9.40 -32.51 3.21
CA GLN A 53 -8.25 -32.90 4.06
C GLN A 53 -6.95 -33.18 3.28
N GLU A 54 -6.81 -32.63 2.08
CA GLU A 54 -5.61 -32.81 1.27
C GLU A 54 -4.49 -31.90 1.79
N THR A 55 -3.36 -32.49 2.15
CA THR A 55 -2.13 -31.73 2.42
C THR A 55 -1.66 -31.11 1.11
N ARG A 56 -1.49 -29.78 1.13
CA ARG A 56 -1.08 -29.03 -0.05
C ARG A 56 0.27 -29.54 -0.57
N GLY A 57 0.30 -29.87 -1.85
CA GLY A 57 1.53 -30.23 -2.52
C GLY A 57 2.49 -29.04 -2.63
N PRO A 58 3.81 -29.30 -2.70
CA PRO A 58 4.80 -28.29 -3.07
C PRO A 58 4.47 -27.74 -4.46
N GLY A 59 4.12 -26.46 -4.56
CA GLY A 59 3.68 -25.82 -5.80
C GLY A 59 2.42 -24.94 -5.69
N ALA A 60 1.86 -24.78 -4.48
CA ALA A 60 0.78 -23.83 -4.24
C ALA A 60 1.20 -22.41 -4.67
N SER A 61 0.43 -21.80 -5.56
CA SER A 61 0.68 -20.43 -6.01
C SER A 61 0.17 -19.47 -4.94
N VAL A 62 1.06 -18.62 -4.45
CA VAL A 62 0.75 -17.59 -3.46
C VAL A 62 0.74 -16.21 -4.11
N MET A 63 0.21 -15.22 -3.44
CA MET A 63 0.20 -13.83 -3.88
C MET A 63 0.50 -12.90 -2.72
N LEU A 64 1.08 -11.72 -3.02
CA LEU A 64 1.28 -10.70 -2.00
C LEU A 64 -0.06 -10.16 -1.52
N GLN A 65 -0.12 -9.78 -0.26
CA GLN A 65 -1.24 -9.10 0.35
C GLN A 65 -0.72 -8.06 1.34
N ILE A 66 -1.41 -6.92 1.44
CA ILE A 66 -1.19 -5.98 2.52
C ILE A 66 -1.97 -6.45 3.75
N ALA A 67 -1.25 -6.75 4.82
CA ALA A 67 -1.84 -7.18 6.08
C ALA A 67 -2.27 -5.98 6.94
N SER A 68 -1.45 -4.93 7.00
CA SER A 68 -1.76 -3.71 7.74
C SER A 68 -0.92 -2.52 7.28
N ILE A 69 -1.39 -1.30 7.55
CA ILE A 69 -0.63 -0.08 7.33
C ILE A 69 -0.57 0.73 8.62
N GLN A 70 0.61 0.80 9.25
CA GLN A 70 0.78 1.45 10.55
C GLN A 70 1.49 2.80 10.42
N LYS A 71 1.07 3.76 11.25
CA LYS A 71 1.81 5.01 11.45
C LYS A 71 2.89 4.80 12.48
N LYS A 72 4.13 5.12 12.13
CA LYS A 72 5.28 4.98 13.04
C LYS A 72 6.18 6.21 12.98
N PRO A 73 6.84 6.57 14.08
CA PRO A 73 7.85 7.63 14.07
C PRO A 73 8.95 7.33 13.04
N LEU A 74 9.24 8.30 12.18
CA LEU A 74 10.17 8.17 11.06
C LEU A 74 11.53 7.61 11.54
N LEU A 75 12.07 8.18 12.62
CA LEU A 75 13.39 7.79 13.15
C LEU A 75 13.47 6.33 13.61
N SER A 76 12.35 5.76 14.05
CA SER A 76 12.30 4.39 14.58
C SER A 76 12.25 3.30 13.51
N GLN A 77 11.84 3.63 12.29
CA GLN A 77 11.58 2.66 11.22
C GLN A 77 12.43 2.90 9.97
N THR A 78 13.20 3.99 9.92
CA THR A 78 14.01 4.34 8.75
C THR A 78 15.48 4.27 9.03
N THR A 79 16.21 3.73 8.05
CA THR A 79 17.67 3.79 8.05
C THR A 79 18.15 5.19 7.66
N PRO A 80 19.41 5.56 7.97
CA PRO A 80 20.00 6.80 7.48
C PRO A 80 19.93 6.96 5.96
N ALA A 81 20.04 5.86 5.21
CA ALA A 81 19.92 5.86 3.75
C ALA A 81 18.52 6.23 3.27
N MET A 82 17.47 5.71 3.92
CA MET A 82 16.07 6.08 3.63
C MET A 82 15.80 7.54 3.97
N ARG A 83 16.36 8.06 5.07
CA ARG A 83 16.22 9.49 5.39
C ARG A 83 16.94 10.37 4.38
N ALA A 84 18.12 9.95 3.92
CA ALA A 84 18.83 10.63 2.86
C ALA A 84 18.03 10.63 1.53
N SER A 85 17.33 9.54 1.20
CA SER A 85 16.48 9.51 0.00
C SER A 85 15.27 10.45 0.13
N LEU A 86 14.65 10.55 1.32
CA LEU A 86 13.61 11.55 1.59
C LEU A 86 14.11 12.98 1.38
N GLY A 87 15.29 13.30 1.92
CA GLY A 87 15.94 14.61 1.75
C GLY A 87 16.19 14.92 0.27
N LYS A 88 16.76 13.96 -0.47
CA LYS A 88 16.98 14.10 -1.92
C LYS A 88 15.69 14.32 -2.69
N ALA A 89 14.62 13.60 -2.37
CA ALA A 89 13.32 13.78 -3.02
C ALA A 89 12.75 15.19 -2.77
N LYS A 90 12.88 15.71 -1.56
CA LYS A 90 12.47 17.09 -1.23
C LYS A 90 13.27 18.12 -2.03
N THR A 91 14.59 17.98 -2.07
CA THR A 91 15.45 18.89 -2.85
C THR A 91 15.13 18.81 -4.34
N ALA A 92 14.89 17.60 -4.87
CA ALA A 92 14.54 17.41 -6.28
C ALA A 92 13.18 18.07 -6.62
N MET A 93 12.16 17.90 -5.77
CA MET A 93 10.85 18.53 -5.97
C MET A 93 10.94 20.05 -5.86
N ALA A 94 11.72 20.58 -4.92
CA ALA A 94 11.96 22.01 -4.79
C ALA A 94 12.66 22.61 -6.03
N GLY A 95 13.57 21.86 -6.65
CA GLY A 95 14.26 22.28 -7.88
C GLY A 95 13.43 22.12 -9.15
N ALA A 96 12.31 21.39 -9.11
CA ALA A 96 11.47 21.11 -10.27
C ALA A 96 10.39 22.17 -10.55
N GLY A 97 10.21 23.14 -9.65
CA GLY A 97 9.26 24.26 -9.80
C GLY A 97 8.44 24.51 -8.53
N GLU A 98 7.86 25.71 -8.40
CA GLU A 98 7.09 26.13 -7.21
C GLU A 98 5.90 25.20 -6.92
N ASP A 99 5.21 24.72 -7.96
CA ASP A 99 4.05 23.84 -7.80
C ASP A 99 4.41 22.52 -7.10
N LEU A 100 5.53 21.90 -7.49
CA LEU A 100 6.00 20.63 -6.93
C LEU A 100 6.65 20.80 -5.54
N ALA A 101 7.25 21.96 -5.28
CA ALA A 101 7.85 22.27 -3.97
C ALA A 101 6.82 22.26 -2.83
N SER A 102 5.55 22.56 -3.14
CA SER A 102 4.46 22.60 -2.17
C SER A 102 3.90 21.22 -1.79
N TRP A 103 4.26 20.16 -2.52
CA TRP A 103 3.67 18.84 -2.32
C TRP A 103 4.26 18.17 -1.06
N PRO A 104 3.42 17.70 -0.12
CA PRO A 104 3.91 16.91 1.00
C PRO A 104 4.62 15.65 0.50
N ILE A 105 5.75 15.28 1.10
CA ILE A 105 6.46 14.04 0.77
C ILE A 105 6.48 13.16 2.01
N VAL A 106 5.84 11.99 1.89
CA VAL A 106 5.72 11.00 2.97
C VAL A 106 6.70 9.86 2.73
N MET A 107 7.32 9.34 3.79
CA MET A 107 8.10 8.11 3.69
C MET A 107 7.19 6.88 3.82
N LEU A 108 7.27 6.00 2.82
CA LEU A 108 6.57 4.72 2.80
C LEU A 108 7.58 3.58 2.98
N VAL A 109 7.34 2.70 3.94
CA VAL A 109 8.23 1.59 4.30
C VAL A 109 7.47 0.27 4.17
N PHE A 110 7.94 -0.63 3.31
CA PHE A 110 7.40 -1.97 3.17
C PHE A 110 8.22 -2.94 4.01
N THR A 111 7.55 -3.82 4.73
CA THR A 111 8.19 -4.88 5.52
C THR A 111 7.37 -6.16 5.49
N GLY A 112 8.03 -7.32 5.47
CA GLY A 112 7.36 -8.63 5.55
C GLY A 112 7.48 -9.31 6.92
N ASP A 113 8.57 -9.03 7.64
CA ASP A 113 8.92 -9.66 8.92
C ASP A 113 9.20 -8.61 10.04
N GLY A 114 9.08 -7.32 9.73
CA GLY A 114 9.42 -6.21 10.62
C GLY A 114 10.91 -5.86 10.68
N THR A 115 11.78 -6.67 10.08
CA THR A 115 13.25 -6.50 10.11
C THR A 115 13.82 -6.06 8.77
N ASN A 116 13.32 -6.62 7.68
CA ASN A 116 13.70 -6.23 6.33
C ASN A 116 12.71 -5.18 5.83
N CYS A 117 13.23 -3.98 5.61
CA CYS A 117 12.44 -2.81 5.26
C CYS A 117 12.93 -2.21 3.94
N LEU A 118 12.00 -1.97 3.02
CA LEU A 118 12.23 -1.19 1.80
C LEU A 118 11.48 0.13 1.92
N GLY A 119 12.21 1.24 1.97
CA GLY A 119 11.65 2.57 2.18
C GLY A 119 11.83 3.45 0.96
N PHE A 120 10.75 4.10 0.51
CA PHE A 120 10.83 5.11 -0.55
C PHE A 120 9.95 6.34 -0.24
N PRO A 121 10.42 7.54 -0.59
CA PRO A 121 9.63 8.75 -0.48
C PRO A 121 8.54 8.77 -1.55
N ILE A 122 7.33 9.14 -1.15
CA ILE A 122 6.19 9.33 -2.04
C ILE A 122 5.71 10.79 -1.99
N PRO A 123 5.72 11.51 -3.12
CA PRO A 123 5.09 12.82 -3.17
C PRO A 123 3.57 12.66 -3.20
N ILE A 124 2.89 13.44 -2.37
CA ILE A 124 1.42 13.49 -2.30
C ILE A 124 0.94 14.56 -3.27
N ASP A 125 0.35 14.11 -4.37
CA ASP A 125 -0.17 15.00 -5.40
C ASP A 125 -1.48 15.71 -4.98
N PRO A 126 -1.84 16.83 -5.64
CA PRO A 126 -3.04 17.59 -5.34
C PRO A 126 -4.34 16.79 -5.46
N GLU A 127 -4.38 15.80 -6.36
CA GLU A 127 -5.58 14.97 -6.55
C GLU A 127 -5.79 14.06 -5.33
N ALA A 128 -4.73 13.48 -4.77
CA ALA A 128 -4.82 12.73 -3.52
C ALA A 128 -5.24 13.61 -2.33
N LEU A 129 -4.74 14.85 -2.26
CA LEU A 129 -5.15 15.83 -1.24
C LEU A 129 -6.63 16.21 -1.39
N LYS A 130 -7.09 16.45 -2.61
CA LYS A 130 -8.48 16.77 -2.93
C LYS A 130 -9.41 15.61 -2.54
N GLN A 131 -9.07 14.39 -2.93
CA GLN A 131 -9.84 13.19 -2.58
C GLN A 131 -9.90 12.98 -1.06
N GLY A 132 -8.78 13.18 -0.36
CA GLY A 132 -8.74 13.11 1.10
C GLY A 132 -9.59 14.18 1.79
N ARG A 133 -9.73 15.37 1.18
CA ARG A 133 -10.57 16.47 1.67
C ARG A 133 -12.06 16.18 1.45
N GLU A 134 -12.42 15.77 0.24
CA GLU A 134 -13.81 15.49 -0.13
C GLU A 134 -14.33 14.22 0.56
N LYS A 135 -13.44 13.28 0.90
CA LYS A 135 -13.76 11.96 1.47
C LYS A 135 -14.80 11.21 0.62
N SER A 136 -14.78 11.44 -0.69
CA SER A 136 -15.71 10.85 -1.65
C SER A 136 -15.67 9.31 -1.56
N PRO A 137 -16.81 8.63 -1.38
CA PRO A 137 -16.88 7.18 -1.20
C PRO A 137 -16.19 6.40 -2.32
N PHE A 138 -15.59 5.25 -2.00
CA PHE A 138 -15.08 4.33 -3.01
C PHE A 138 -16.21 3.53 -3.63
N LYS A 139 -16.16 3.34 -4.95
CA LYS A 139 -17.08 2.45 -5.67
C LYS A 139 -16.48 1.05 -5.75
N ILE A 140 -17.06 0.10 -5.02
CA ILE A 140 -16.69 -1.31 -5.08
C ILE A 140 -17.64 -2.03 -6.03
N LYS A 141 -17.10 -2.75 -7.01
CA LYS A 141 -17.86 -3.68 -7.82
C LYS A 141 -17.87 -5.05 -7.15
N SER A 142 -18.99 -5.41 -6.54
CA SER A 142 -19.26 -6.74 -5.99
C SER A 142 -20.04 -7.58 -6.99
N ALA A 143 -19.64 -8.84 -7.17
CA ALA A 143 -20.40 -9.79 -7.99
C ALA A 143 -21.76 -10.16 -7.38
N ILE A 144 -21.93 -9.99 -6.06
CA ILE A 144 -23.16 -10.33 -5.34
C ILE A 144 -24.05 -9.09 -5.16
N MET A 145 -23.45 -7.95 -4.80
CA MET A 145 -24.18 -6.75 -4.41
C MET A 145 -24.21 -5.65 -5.49
N GLY A 146 -23.57 -5.87 -6.64
CA GLY A 146 -23.45 -4.86 -7.69
C GLY A 146 -22.45 -3.76 -7.32
N VAL A 147 -22.68 -2.52 -7.77
CA VAL A 147 -21.84 -1.37 -7.43
C VAL A 147 -22.28 -0.82 -6.07
N VAL A 148 -21.37 -0.87 -5.09
CA VAL A 148 -21.61 -0.38 -3.73
C VAL A 148 -20.65 0.76 -3.43
N GLU A 149 -21.16 1.83 -2.83
CA GLU A 149 -20.34 2.92 -2.31
C GLU A 149 -19.95 2.63 -0.86
N VAL A 150 -18.65 2.67 -0.56
CA VAL A 150 -18.13 2.48 0.80
C VAL A 150 -17.40 3.74 1.27
N PRO A 151 -17.50 4.08 2.56
CA PRO A 151 -16.81 5.25 3.09
C PRO A 151 -15.29 5.09 3.01
N VAL A 152 -14.57 6.21 2.92
CA VAL A 152 -13.11 6.21 2.91
C VAL A 152 -12.58 6.00 4.33
N THR A 153 -12.42 4.73 4.70
CA THR A 153 -11.85 4.29 5.98
C THR A 153 -10.56 3.51 5.74
N GLU A 154 -9.69 3.41 6.74
CA GLU A 154 -8.47 2.60 6.67
C GLU A 154 -8.75 1.17 6.20
N LYS A 155 -9.77 0.53 6.79
CA LYS A 155 -10.19 -0.83 6.43
C LYS A 155 -10.57 -0.93 4.95
N ASN A 156 -11.41 -0.01 4.46
CA ASN A 156 -11.89 -0.05 3.08
C ASN A 156 -10.77 0.26 2.08
N ILE A 157 -9.80 1.09 2.46
CA ILE A 157 -8.59 1.33 1.65
C ILE A 157 -7.76 0.05 1.53
N ILE A 158 -7.49 -0.63 2.64
CA ILE A 158 -6.73 -1.90 2.64
C ILE A 158 -7.46 -2.96 1.80
N GLU A 159 -8.79 -3.04 1.91
CA GLU A 159 -9.60 -3.92 1.06
C GLU A 159 -9.49 -3.55 -0.43
N GLN A 160 -9.54 -2.26 -0.78
CA GLN A 160 -9.35 -1.80 -2.15
C GLN A 160 -7.94 -2.13 -2.68
N PHE A 161 -6.92 -1.97 -1.86
CA PHE A 161 -5.56 -2.36 -2.18
C PHE A 161 -5.47 -3.83 -2.53
N ASN A 162 -5.93 -4.68 -1.60
CA ASN A 162 -5.87 -6.11 -1.78
C ASN A 162 -6.71 -6.54 -2.99
N ASN A 163 -7.89 -5.95 -3.22
CA ASN A 163 -8.69 -6.21 -4.42
C ASN A 163 -7.93 -5.90 -5.72
N ASN A 164 -7.22 -4.77 -5.78
CA ASN A 164 -6.40 -4.43 -6.95
C ASN A 164 -5.21 -5.40 -7.12
N ILE A 165 -4.58 -5.81 -6.01
CA ILE A 165 -3.51 -6.82 -6.00
C ILE A 165 -4.03 -8.20 -6.44
N TYR A 166 -5.26 -8.57 -6.04
CA TYR A 166 -5.95 -9.77 -6.49
C TYR A 166 -6.24 -9.67 -7.99
N MET A 167 -6.68 -8.54 -8.53
CA MET A 167 -7.01 -8.41 -9.95
C MET A 167 -5.78 -8.34 -10.86
N ASP A 168 -4.60 -8.04 -10.30
CA ASP A 168 -3.33 -8.05 -11.02
C ASP A 168 -2.90 -9.49 -11.37
N LYS A 169 -3.06 -9.84 -12.64
CA LYS A 169 -2.69 -11.16 -13.16
C LYS A 169 -1.18 -11.41 -13.06
N GLU A 170 -0.34 -10.40 -13.25
CA GLU A 170 1.12 -10.57 -13.19
C GLU A 170 1.55 -10.92 -11.77
N ASN A 171 0.95 -10.27 -10.76
CA ASN A 171 1.21 -10.59 -9.36
C ASN A 171 0.87 -12.05 -8.99
N ARG A 172 -0.20 -12.62 -9.57
CA ARG A 172 -0.59 -14.03 -9.33
C ARG A 172 0.41 -15.04 -9.90
N TYR A 173 1.08 -14.71 -11.01
CA TYR A 173 2.01 -15.61 -11.68
C TYR A 173 3.47 -15.43 -11.23
N LEU A 174 3.83 -14.31 -10.59
CA LEU A 174 5.22 -14.03 -10.20
C LEU A 174 5.67 -14.75 -8.93
N LEU A 175 4.73 -15.18 -8.08
CA LEU A 175 5.03 -15.83 -6.79
C LEU A 175 4.76 -17.34 -6.83
N HIS A 176 5.37 -18.02 -7.80
CA HIS A 176 5.51 -19.47 -7.74
C HIS A 176 6.65 -19.82 -6.76
N THR A 177 6.31 -20.21 -5.54
CA THR A 177 7.29 -20.85 -4.66
C THR A 177 7.55 -22.25 -5.20
N LYS A 178 8.68 -22.45 -5.90
CA LYS A 178 9.30 -23.78 -5.94
C LYS A 178 9.74 -24.08 -4.51
N SER A 179 9.20 -25.11 -3.85
CA SER A 179 9.88 -25.60 -2.65
C SER A 179 11.27 -26.02 -3.09
N LYS A 180 12.30 -25.49 -2.42
CA LYS A 180 13.57 -26.19 -2.39
C LYS A 180 13.36 -27.32 -1.40
N ASP A 181 13.18 -28.52 -1.94
CA ASP A 181 13.40 -29.76 -1.20
C ASP A 181 14.89 -29.89 -0.86
#